data_AF-A0A9X4IQ35-F1
#
_entry.id   AF-A0A9X4IQ35-F1
#
_cell.length_a   1.000
_cell.length_b   1.000
_cell.length_c   1.000
_cell.angle_alpha   90.00
_cell.angle_beta   90.00
_cell.angle_gamma   90.00
#
_symmetry.space_group_name_H-M   'P 1'
#
loop_
_entity.id
_entity.type
_entity.pdbx_description
1 polymer ?
#
loop_
_entity_poly.entity_id
_entity_poly.type
_entity_poly.pdbx_seq_one_letter_code
_entity_poly.pdbx_strand_id
1 'polypeptide(L)' 'MSRSQAWVLEQKGLFPKRIRLGSRSVAWRLSEVLKWIETREGVQS' A
#
# COMPACT_ATOMS: atom_id res chain seq x y z
N MET A 1 -9.49 3.97 -2.88
CA MET A 1 -8.88 4.05 -1.53
C MET A 1 -8.59 5.51 -1.21
N SER A 2 -9.03 6.02 -0.05
CA SER A 2 -8.71 7.40 0.35
C SER A 2 -7.30 7.51 0.94
N ARG A 3 -6.68 8.71 0.86
CA ARG A 3 -5.33 8.98 1.43
C ARG A 3 -5.24 8.61 2.92
N SER A 4 -6.31 8.83 3.68
CA SER A 4 -6.39 8.52 5.11
C SER A 4 -6.43 7.01 5.37
N GLN A 5 -7.10 6.23 4.52
CA GLN A 5 -7.14 4.77 4.65
C GLN A 5 -5.77 4.13 4.45
N ALA A 6 -5.00 4.61 3.45
CA ALA A 6 -3.63 4.14 3.23
C ALA A 6 -2.73 4.43 4.45
N TRP A 7 -2.86 5.61 5.06
CA TRP A 7 -2.10 5.97 6.27
C TRP A 7 -2.45 5.11 7.48
N VAL A 8 -3.73 4.83 7.73
CA VAL A 8 -4.16 3.95 8.83
C VAL A 8 -3.65 2.53 8.63
N LEU A 9 -3.68 2.01 7.40
CA LEU A 9 -3.18 0.67 7.09
C LEU A 9 -1.65 0.59 7.19
N GLU A 10 -0.95 1.67 6.83
CA GLU A 10 0.50 1.78 7.01
C GLU A 10 0.90 1.75 8.49
N GLN A 11 0.17 2.47 9.36
CA GLN A 11 0.38 2.41 10.81
C GLN A 11 0.15 1.02 11.40
N LYS A 12 -0.80 0.26 10.84
CA LYS A 12 -1.07 -1.12 11.25
C LYS A 12 -0.06 -2.14 10.69
N GLY A 13 0.93 -1.70 9.90
CA GLY A 13 1.86 -2.59 9.19
C GLY A 13 1.19 -3.43 8.10
N LEU A 14 -0.04 -3.08 7.74
CA LEU A 14 -0.88 -3.80 6.79
C LEU A 14 -0.82 -3.19 5.40
N PHE A 15 0.01 -2.17 5.13
CA PHE A 15 0.19 -1.52 3.83
C PHE A 15 1.68 -1.43 3.45
N PRO A 16 2.06 -1.47 2.16
CA PRO A 16 3.44 -1.33 1.74
C PRO A 16 4.08 -0.04 2.24
N LYS A 17 5.38 -0.10 2.55
CA LYS A 17 6.12 1.08 3.01
C LYS A 17 6.20 2.11 1.88
N ARG A 18 5.93 3.37 2.22
CA ARG A 18 6.08 4.47 1.26
C ARG A 18 7.56 4.77 0.99
N ILE A 19 7.88 5.00 -0.27
CA ILE A 19 9.18 5.48 -0.74
C ILE A 19 9.02 6.97 -1.04
N ARG A 20 9.82 7.82 -0.40
CA ARG A 20 9.83 9.26 -0.70
C ARG A 20 10.60 9.50 -2.00
N LEU A 21 9.91 10.00 -3.02
CA LEU A 21 10.51 10.39 -4.30
C LEU A 21 10.91 11.87 -4.31
N GLY A 22 10.29 12.69 -3.45
CA GLY A 22 10.58 14.11 -3.32
C GLY A 22 9.86 14.73 -2.13
N SER A 23 9.98 16.05 -1.99
CA SER A 23 9.44 16.81 -0.84
C SER A 23 7.92 16.72 -0.68
N ARG A 24 7.17 16.43 -1.75
CA ARG A 24 5.70 16.22 -1.70
C ARG A 24 5.24 14.94 -2.43
N SER A 25 6.18 14.09 -2.84
CA SER A 25 5.88 12.92 -3.67
C SER A 25 6.30 11.64 -2.95
N VAL A 26 5.36 10.71 -2.85
CA VAL A 26 5.59 9.36 -2.36
C VAL A 26 5.14 8.35 -3.40
N ALA A 27 5.83 7.23 -3.47
CA ALA A 27 5.46 6.09 -4.29
C ALA A 27 5.51 4.81 -3.47
N TRP A 28 4.95 3.76 -4.03
CA TRP A 28 5.02 2.40 -3.48
C TRP A 28 5.61 1.48 -4.54
N ARG A 29 6.30 0.42 -4.11
CA ARG A 29 6.72 -0.60 -5.06
C ARG A 29 5.49 -1.32 -5.60
N LEU A 30 5.39 -1.37 -6.92
CA LEU A 30 4.28 -2.03 -7.60
C LEU A 30 4.12 -3.49 -7.13
N SER A 31 5.22 -4.23 -7.02
CA SER A 31 5.20 -5.63 -6.55
C SER A 31 4.64 -5.79 -5.15
N GLU A 32 4.93 -4.86 -4.23
CA GLU A 32 4.41 -4.92 -2.87
C GLU A 32 2.93 -4.55 -2.81
N VAL A 33 2.51 -3.58 -3.62
CA VAL A 33 1.10 -3.21 -3.75
C VAL A 33 0.29 -4.37 -4.35
N LEU A 34 0.80 -5.03 -5.40
CA LEU A 34 0.15 -6.19 -6.00
C LEU A 34 0.01 -7.34 -5.00
N LYS A 35 1.09 -7.70 -4.30
CA LYS A 35 1.04 -8.72 -3.23
C LYS A 35 0.05 -8.35 -2.11
N TRP A 36 -0.03 -7.07 -1.78
CA TRP A 36 -0.97 -6.54 -0.79
C TRP A 36 -2.44 -6.64 -1.24
N ILE A 37 -2.70 -6.48 -2.55
CA ILE A 37 -4.02 -6.72 -3.15
C ILE A 37 -4.34 -8.23 -3.11
N GLU A 38 -3.41 -9.07 -3.57
CA GLU A 38 -3.58 -10.54 -3.60
C GLU A 38 -3.86 -11.14 -2.22
N THR A 39 -3.20 -10.63 -1.18
CA THR A 39 -3.44 -11.06 0.21
C THR A 39 -4.83 -10.68 0.76
N ARG A 40 -5.56 -9.77 0.10
CA ARG A 40 -6.95 -9.38 0.45
C ARG A 40 -8.00 -9.94 -0.47
N GLU A 41 -7.65 -10.14 -1.73
CA GLU A 41 -8.54 -10.68 -2.76
C GLU A 41 -8.75 -12.18 -2.65
N GLY A 42 -8.14 -12.84 -1.64
CA GLY A 42 -8.48 -14.18 -1.18
C GLY A 42 -8.86 -15.13 -2.31
N VAL A 43 -8.00 -15.27 -3.32
CA VAL A 43 -8.18 -16.18 -4.47
C VAL A 43 -9.65 -16.25 -4.93
N GLN A 44 -10.11 -15.24 -5.67
CA GLN A 44 -11.31 -15.40 -6.50
C GLN A 44 -11.04 -16.54 -7.49
N SER A 45 -11.66 -17.69 -7.21
CA SER A 45 -11.71 -18.88 -8.08
C SER A 45 -12.87 -18.76 -9.07
#